data_AF-A0A4V2JYF6-F1
#
_entry.id   AF-A0A4V2JYF6-F1
#
_cell.length_a   1.000
_cell.length_b   1.000
_cell.length_c   1.000
_cell.angle_alpha   90.00
_cell.angle_beta   90.00
_cell.angle_gamma   90.00
#
_symmetry.space_group_name_H-M   'P 1'
#
loop_
_entity.id
_entity.type
_entity.pdbx_description
1 polymer ?
#
loop_
_entity_poly.entity_id
_entity_poly.type
_entity_poly.pdbx_seq_one_letter_code
_entity_poly.pdbx_strand_id
1 'polypeptide(L)'
;MENFEGNLLNLESRDSKYKQLTKEQRQSILEKLLQQMKKNKLKHGPINEFATLLKYVPIFLQKRKKDAEENLRLFEQFSANKEYPINRRGTLRSLSFAIGIPKSTLFDIFKLEFCLSKVNLANNGDFFFDDLYDYVHIDEKWFYLTKVKRSYYLMLNEEKPERNYKSKRFITKIIFMAAVARPRYDAHRKLYFDGKIGIWPFVYQEPAQKNSKNRAKGTMITKNVESVTAVHCKNMIIDNVIPAIKSKFPPAYKKKTIYVQQNNAKPYFSDNDADIVALASPHTIDELINCVQDAFHQLEANTLDNVFTTLQTCMESIMFADKGNGYKITHLSKGKLRREGRLLEKYVFSKET
;
A
#
# COMPACT_ATOMS: atom_id res chain seq x y z
N MET A 1 35.11 -14.88 -55.20
CA MET A 1 33.97 -14.03 -54.83
C MET A 1 32.75 -14.94 -54.60
N GLU A 2 32.89 -16.02 -53.83
CA GLU A 2 31.88 -17.11 -53.76
C GLU A 2 31.59 -17.64 -52.34
N ASN A 3 32.17 -17.06 -51.28
CA ASN A 3 31.98 -17.57 -49.91
C ASN A 3 31.16 -16.67 -48.98
N PHE A 4 30.44 -15.67 -49.51
CA PHE A 4 29.58 -14.79 -48.70
C PHE A 4 28.09 -15.19 -48.74
N GLU A 5 27.61 -15.84 -49.81
CA GLU A 5 26.19 -16.23 -49.92
C GLU A 5 25.86 -17.51 -49.13
N GLY A 6 26.81 -18.45 -49.02
CA GLY A 6 26.62 -19.70 -48.25
C GLY A 6 26.49 -19.50 -46.72
N ASN A 7 26.90 -18.33 -46.20
CA ASN A 7 26.79 -18.00 -44.79
C ASN A 7 25.53 -17.22 -44.42
N LEU A 8 24.84 -16.57 -45.38
CA LEU A 8 23.55 -15.91 -45.10
C LEU A 8 22.41 -16.93 -44.97
N LEU A 9 22.41 -17.98 -45.80
CA LEU A 9 21.39 -19.03 -45.75
C LEU A 9 21.47 -19.92 -44.49
N ASN A 10 22.64 -19.98 -43.84
CA ASN A 10 22.84 -20.72 -42.58
C ASN A 10 22.55 -19.91 -41.30
N LEU A 11 22.32 -18.58 -41.42
CA LEU A 11 21.84 -17.77 -40.29
C LEU A 11 20.32 -17.80 -40.15
N GLU A 12 19.57 -17.95 -41.25
CA GLU A 12 18.11 -18.02 -41.21
C GLU A 12 17.58 -19.35 -40.64
N SER A 13 18.37 -20.41 -40.65
CA SER A 13 17.98 -21.73 -40.11
C SER A 13 18.25 -21.92 -38.61
N ARG A 14 18.98 -21.00 -37.96
CA ARG A 14 19.34 -21.10 -36.52
C ARG A 14 18.43 -20.32 -35.58
N ASP A 15 17.46 -19.60 -36.11
CA ASP A 15 16.63 -18.64 -35.35
C ASP A 15 15.28 -19.20 -34.85
N SER A 16 15.06 -20.51 -34.92
CA SER A 16 13.78 -21.10 -34.47
C SER A 16 13.64 -21.23 -32.95
N LYS A 17 14.69 -20.92 -32.17
CA LYS A 17 14.72 -21.14 -30.70
C LYS A 17 14.47 -19.88 -29.86
N TYR A 18 14.52 -18.68 -30.46
CA TYR A 18 14.33 -17.42 -29.75
C TYR A 18 13.28 -16.55 -30.44
N LYS A 19 12.28 -16.09 -29.66
CA LYS A 19 11.24 -15.19 -30.15
C LYS A 19 11.88 -13.89 -30.66
N GLN A 20 11.82 -13.63 -31.96
CA GLN A 20 12.36 -12.40 -32.54
C GLN A 20 11.56 -11.18 -32.03
N LEU A 21 12.28 -10.23 -31.42
CA LEU A 21 11.70 -8.97 -30.93
C LEU A 21 11.22 -8.12 -32.11
N THR A 22 10.07 -7.46 -31.96
CA THR A 22 9.55 -6.53 -32.99
C THR A 22 10.45 -5.31 -33.13
N LYS A 23 10.33 -4.60 -34.25
CA LYS A 23 11.14 -3.40 -34.53
C LYS A 23 10.92 -2.32 -33.46
N GLU A 24 9.70 -2.15 -32.96
CA GLU A 24 9.41 -1.19 -31.88
C GLU A 24 10.06 -1.61 -30.55
N GLN A 25 10.06 -2.90 -30.22
CA GLN A 25 10.70 -3.41 -29.00
C GLN A 25 12.21 -3.19 -29.02
N ARG A 26 12.86 -3.41 -30.18
CA ARG A 26 14.29 -3.14 -30.36
C ARG A 26 14.60 -1.65 -30.21
N GLN A 27 13.73 -0.78 -30.74
CA GLN A 27 13.86 0.69 -30.66
C GLN A 27 13.77 1.18 -29.20
N SER A 28 12.77 0.71 -28.44
CA SER A 28 12.54 1.08 -27.03
C SER A 28 13.67 0.64 -26.11
N ILE A 29 14.24 -0.54 -26.35
CA ILE A 29 15.43 -1.03 -25.63
C ILE A 29 16.64 -0.12 -25.91
N LEU A 30 16.85 0.25 -27.18
CA LEU A 30 17.96 1.10 -27.58
C LEU A 30 17.90 2.48 -26.90
N GLU A 31 16.73 3.13 -26.88
CA GLU A 31 16.54 4.46 -26.27
C GLU A 31 16.79 4.48 -24.76
N LYS A 32 16.39 3.42 -24.05
CA LYS A 32 16.61 3.31 -22.59
C LYS A 32 18.04 2.96 -22.24
N LEU A 33 18.74 2.18 -23.07
CA LEU A 33 20.18 1.93 -22.90
C LEU A 33 21.00 3.20 -23.15
N LEU A 34 20.59 4.01 -24.14
CA LEU A 34 21.20 5.31 -24.41
C LEU A 34 21.05 6.28 -23.21
N GLN A 35 19.92 6.28 -22.50
CA GLN A 35 19.72 7.08 -21.28
C GLN A 35 20.64 6.67 -20.12
N GLN A 36 21.14 5.44 -20.10
CA GLN A 36 22.05 4.92 -19.08
C GLN A 36 23.54 4.99 -19.49
N MET A 37 23.85 5.39 -20.72
CA MET A 37 25.22 5.60 -21.17
C MET A 37 25.83 6.82 -20.48
N LYS A 38 26.99 6.63 -19.83
CA LYS A 38 27.86 7.72 -19.37
C LYS A 38 29.20 7.63 -20.11
N LYS A 39 29.66 8.73 -20.72
CA LYS A 39 30.91 8.82 -21.50
C LYS A 39 31.03 7.70 -22.56
N ASN A 40 29.98 7.50 -23.35
CA ASN A 40 29.92 6.50 -24.42
C ASN A 40 30.19 5.04 -24.01
N LYS A 41 30.07 4.71 -22.72
CA LYS A 41 30.20 3.34 -22.22
C LYS A 41 28.97 2.95 -21.41
N LEU A 42 28.43 1.78 -21.72
CA LEU A 42 27.44 1.11 -20.90
C LEU A 42 28.17 0.35 -19.78
N LYS A 43 27.69 0.41 -18.54
CA LYS A 43 28.20 -0.48 -17.48
C LYS A 43 27.88 -1.94 -17.85
N HIS A 44 28.64 -2.91 -17.32
CA HIS A 44 28.36 -4.33 -17.51
C HIS A 44 27.12 -4.72 -16.67
N GLY A 45 26.12 -5.41 -17.25
CA GLY A 45 24.91 -5.86 -16.53
C GLY A 45 23.55 -5.25 -16.91
N PRO A 46 23.41 -3.95 -17.27
CA PRO A 46 22.13 -3.31 -17.56
C PRO A 46 21.35 -3.97 -18.69
N ILE A 47 22.04 -4.47 -19.72
CA ILE A 47 21.42 -5.21 -20.83
C ILE A 47 20.74 -6.48 -20.33
N ASN A 48 21.36 -7.20 -19.38
CA ASN A 48 20.78 -8.41 -18.80
C ASN A 48 19.64 -8.09 -17.82
N GLU A 49 19.78 -7.04 -17.00
CA GLU A 49 18.73 -6.52 -16.09
C GLU A 49 17.47 -6.10 -16.87
N PHE A 50 17.66 -5.35 -17.95
CA PHE A 50 16.56 -4.86 -18.78
C PHE A 50 15.92 -5.98 -19.59
N ALA A 51 16.73 -6.91 -20.13
CA ALA A 51 16.24 -8.09 -20.82
C ALA A 51 15.54 -9.09 -19.89
N THR A 52 15.85 -9.12 -18.59
CA THR A 52 15.12 -9.94 -17.60
C THR A 52 13.80 -9.30 -17.19
N LEU A 53 13.79 -7.99 -16.91
CA LEU A 53 12.54 -7.24 -16.68
C LEU A 53 11.58 -7.37 -17.89
N LEU A 54 12.10 -7.23 -19.12
CA LEU A 54 11.35 -7.43 -20.35
C LEU A 54 11.07 -8.90 -20.70
N LYS A 55 11.70 -9.90 -20.06
CA LYS A 55 11.35 -11.33 -20.23
C LYS A 55 10.23 -11.78 -19.29
N TYR A 56 10.04 -11.12 -18.15
CA TYR A 56 8.96 -11.43 -17.21
C TYR A 56 7.68 -10.62 -17.44
N VAL A 57 7.78 -9.38 -17.94
CA VAL A 57 6.60 -8.62 -18.42
C VAL A 57 5.75 -9.41 -19.46
N PRO A 58 6.33 -10.20 -20.38
CA PRO A 58 5.59 -11.03 -21.33
C PRO A 58 5.12 -12.39 -20.79
N ILE A 59 5.74 -12.98 -19.76
CA ILE A 59 5.18 -14.19 -19.10
C ILE A 59 3.94 -13.78 -18.29
N PHE A 60 4.00 -12.61 -17.65
CA PHE A 60 2.91 -12.01 -16.88
C PHE A 60 1.67 -11.69 -17.72
N LEU A 61 1.86 -11.25 -18.97
CA LEU A 61 0.75 -10.97 -19.89
C LEU A 61 0.20 -12.22 -20.60
N GLN A 62 0.86 -13.38 -20.53
CA GLN A 62 0.51 -14.53 -21.39
C GLN A 62 -0.77 -15.30 -21.05
N LYS A 63 -1.48 -14.99 -19.95
CA LYS A 63 -2.70 -15.75 -19.56
C LYS A 63 -3.97 -15.46 -20.38
N ARG A 64 -3.96 -14.49 -21.31
CA ARG A 64 -4.91 -14.42 -22.45
C ARG A 64 -4.24 -13.78 -23.66
N LYS A 65 -3.94 -14.57 -24.70
CA LYS A 65 -3.19 -14.13 -25.89
C LYS A 65 -3.73 -12.87 -26.60
N LYS A 66 -5.03 -12.54 -26.49
CA LYS A 66 -5.62 -11.34 -27.14
C LYS A 66 -5.52 -10.06 -26.30
N ASP A 67 -5.84 -10.13 -25.01
CA ASP A 67 -5.85 -8.95 -24.12
C ASP A 67 -4.42 -8.51 -23.72
N ALA A 68 -3.48 -9.45 -23.74
CA ALA A 68 -2.06 -9.28 -23.42
C ALA A 68 -1.33 -8.27 -24.32
N GLU A 69 -1.50 -8.43 -25.63
CA GLU A 69 -0.82 -7.63 -26.65
C GLU A 69 -1.40 -6.21 -26.68
N GLU A 70 -2.71 -6.08 -26.49
CA GLU A 70 -3.37 -4.78 -26.37
C GLU A 70 -2.92 -4.06 -25.09
N ASN A 71 -2.84 -4.76 -23.95
CA ASN A 71 -2.32 -4.19 -22.70
C ASN A 71 -0.84 -3.79 -22.79
N LEU A 72 0.00 -4.57 -23.46
CA LEU A 72 1.40 -4.23 -23.71
C LEU A 72 1.50 -3.01 -24.61
N ARG A 73 0.71 -2.95 -25.69
CA ARG A 73 0.61 -1.78 -26.58
C ARG A 73 0.14 -0.54 -25.83
N LEU A 74 -0.86 -0.64 -24.96
CA LEU A 74 -1.35 0.47 -24.14
C LEU A 74 -0.29 0.94 -23.14
N PHE A 75 0.47 0.02 -22.56
CA PHE A 75 1.59 0.35 -21.66
C PHE A 75 2.77 1.00 -22.40
N GLU A 76 3.09 0.51 -23.59
CA GLU A 76 4.10 1.10 -24.48
C GLU A 76 3.66 2.48 -24.99
N GLN A 77 2.39 2.65 -25.37
CA GLN A 77 1.78 3.93 -25.75
C GLN A 77 1.79 4.93 -24.59
N PHE A 78 1.52 4.47 -23.36
CA PHE A 78 1.66 5.28 -22.15
C PHE A 78 3.12 5.69 -21.91
N SER A 79 4.05 4.74 -22.05
CA SER A 79 5.49 4.95 -21.80
C SER A 79 6.18 5.81 -22.88
N ALA A 80 5.68 5.77 -24.12
CA ALA A 80 6.22 6.50 -25.27
C ALA A 80 5.75 7.97 -25.31
N ASN A 81 4.54 8.26 -24.82
CA ASN A 81 4.00 9.62 -24.81
C ASN A 81 4.41 10.37 -23.53
N LYS A 82 5.66 10.84 -23.48
CA LYS A 82 6.18 11.62 -22.32
C LYS A 82 5.59 13.04 -22.19
N GLU A 83 4.87 13.54 -23.19
CA GLU A 83 4.42 14.94 -23.28
C GLU A 83 2.89 15.12 -23.22
N TYR A 84 2.22 14.58 -22.19
CA TYR A 84 0.85 15.01 -21.90
C TYR A 84 0.84 16.40 -21.23
N PRO A 85 -0.04 17.34 -21.61
CA PRO A 85 -0.15 18.64 -20.93
C PRO A 85 -0.35 18.47 -19.41
N ILE A 86 0.45 19.15 -18.59
CA ILE A 86 0.45 18.97 -17.12
C ILE A 86 -0.92 19.20 -16.50
N ASN A 87 -1.69 20.14 -17.08
CA ASN A 87 -3.06 20.47 -16.71
C ASN A 87 -4.06 19.31 -16.90
N ARG A 88 -3.76 18.31 -17.75
CA ARG A 88 -4.59 17.12 -17.96
C ARG A 88 -4.18 15.92 -17.08
N ARG A 89 -3.08 16.02 -16.33
CA ARG A 89 -2.56 14.95 -15.45
C ARG A 89 -3.09 15.01 -14.01
N GLY A 90 -3.96 15.98 -13.68
CA GLY A 90 -4.36 16.25 -12.29
C GLY A 90 -5.18 15.15 -11.61
N THR A 91 -5.89 14.30 -12.37
CA THR A 91 -6.62 13.15 -11.82
C THR A 91 -6.51 11.94 -12.75
N LEU A 92 -6.72 10.74 -12.21
CA LEU A 92 -6.79 9.52 -13.03
C LEU A 92 -7.86 9.63 -14.14
N ARG A 93 -8.96 10.34 -13.88
CA ARG A 93 -10.06 10.54 -14.84
C ARG A 93 -9.64 11.46 -15.99
N SER A 94 -8.99 12.59 -15.70
CA SER A 94 -8.52 13.52 -16.73
C SER A 94 -7.39 12.91 -17.57
N LEU A 95 -6.51 12.14 -16.93
CA LEU A 95 -5.43 11.44 -17.61
C LEU A 95 -5.98 10.34 -18.52
N SER A 96 -6.90 9.51 -18.02
CA SER A 96 -7.61 8.50 -18.81
C SER A 96 -8.23 9.09 -20.08
N PHE A 97 -8.93 10.23 -19.96
CA PHE A 97 -9.52 10.93 -21.11
C PHE A 97 -8.47 11.44 -22.11
N ALA A 98 -7.34 11.99 -21.62
CA ALA A 98 -6.29 12.54 -22.47
C ALA A 98 -5.51 11.45 -23.24
N ILE A 99 -5.39 10.25 -22.67
CA ILE A 99 -4.66 9.12 -23.26
C ILE A 99 -5.58 8.23 -24.12
N GLY A 100 -6.90 8.31 -23.91
CA GLY A 100 -7.87 7.43 -24.58
C GLY A 100 -7.91 6.02 -23.98
N ILE A 101 -7.35 5.81 -22.78
CA ILE A 101 -7.38 4.52 -22.06
C ILE A 101 -8.48 4.56 -21.00
N PRO A 102 -9.31 3.51 -20.85
CA PRO A 102 -10.30 3.44 -19.78
C PRO A 102 -9.67 3.62 -18.39
N LYS A 103 -10.35 4.38 -17.52
CA LYS A 103 -9.87 4.68 -16.16
C LYS A 103 -9.51 3.42 -15.37
N SER A 104 -10.29 2.35 -15.50
CA SER A 104 -10.02 1.04 -14.86
C SER A 104 -8.69 0.45 -15.33
N THR A 105 -8.50 0.35 -16.64
CA THR A 105 -7.26 -0.18 -17.25
C THR A 105 -6.04 0.66 -16.84
N LEU A 106 -6.19 1.99 -16.81
CA LEU A 106 -5.11 2.88 -16.36
C LEU A 106 -4.80 2.72 -14.86
N PHE A 107 -5.82 2.53 -14.01
CA PHE A 107 -5.62 2.21 -12.60
C PHE A 107 -4.84 0.91 -12.42
N ASP A 108 -5.23 -0.12 -13.17
CA ASP A 108 -4.62 -1.45 -13.13
C ASP A 108 -3.17 -1.44 -13.63
N ILE A 109 -2.86 -0.61 -14.63
CA ILE A 109 -1.49 -0.33 -15.08
C ILE A 109 -0.67 0.31 -13.96
N PHE A 110 -1.16 1.38 -13.32
CA PHE A 110 -0.43 2.02 -12.23
C PHE A 110 -0.26 1.13 -11.01
N LYS A 111 -1.26 0.29 -10.71
CA LYS A 111 -1.19 -0.70 -9.63
C LYS A 111 -0.07 -1.69 -9.89
N LEU A 112 0.04 -2.19 -11.13
CA LEU A 112 1.11 -3.10 -11.53
C LEU A 112 2.48 -2.42 -11.50
N GLU A 113 2.58 -1.22 -12.07
CA GLU A 113 3.82 -0.42 -12.06
C GLU A 113 4.30 -0.17 -10.63
N PHE A 114 3.37 0.15 -9.72
CA PHE A 114 3.67 0.29 -8.31
C PHE A 114 4.21 -1.01 -7.71
N CYS A 115 3.58 -2.16 -7.97
CA CYS A 115 4.07 -3.46 -7.46
C CYS A 115 5.47 -3.79 -8.00
N LEU A 116 5.69 -3.61 -9.31
CA LEU A 116 6.98 -3.82 -9.95
C LEU A 116 8.07 -2.88 -9.41
N SER A 117 7.72 -1.64 -9.04
CA SER A 117 8.66 -0.69 -8.43
C SER A 117 9.21 -1.14 -7.08
N LYS A 118 8.59 -2.15 -6.44
CA LYS A 118 9.02 -2.72 -5.16
C LYS A 118 9.83 -4.00 -5.31
N VAL A 119 10.07 -4.44 -6.54
CA VAL A 119 10.82 -5.67 -6.82
C VAL A 119 12.24 -5.34 -7.23
N ASN A 120 13.20 -6.02 -6.61
CA ASN A 120 14.63 -5.91 -6.91
C ASN A 120 15.20 -7.26 -7.34
N LEU A 121 16.29 -7.21 -8.11
CA LEU A 121 17.05 -8.37 -8.53
C LEU A 121 18.22 -8.62 -7.55
N ALA A 122 18.32 -9.85 -7.04
CA ALA A 122 19.46 -10.31 -6.27
C ALA A 122 20.59 -10.83 -7.16
N ASN A 123 21.81 -10.87 -6.63
CA ASN A 123 23.01 -11.29 -7.36
C ASN A 123 22.95 -12.75 -7.86
N ASN A 124 22.17 -13.60 -7.19
CA ASN A 124 21.92 -14.99 -7.58
C ASN A 124 20.84 -15.11 -8.69
N GLY A 125 20.32 -13.98 -9.17
CA GLY A 125 19.29 -13.89 -10.20
C GLY A 125 17.86 -14.06 -9.67
N ASP A 126 17.64 -14.15 -8.36
CA ASP A 126 16.30 -14.20 -7.77
C ASP A 126 15.72 -12.81 -7.56
N PHE A 127 14.41 -12.73 -7.44
CA PHE A 127 13.73 -11.47 -7.19
C PHE A 127 13.24 -11.40 -5.74
N PHE A 128 13.36 -10.22 -5.14
CA PHE A 128 12.89 -9.96 -3.79
C PHE A 128 12.20 -8.61 -3.70
N PHE A 129 11.26 -8.50 -2.78
CA PHE A 129 10.61 -7.23 -2.50
C PHE A 129 11.45 -6.35 -1.58
N ASP A 130 11.31 -5.03 -1.76
CA ASP A 130 11.74 -4.02 -0.80
C ASP A 130 11.36 -4.43 0.62
N ASP A 131 12.25 -4.20 1.59
CA ASP A 131 11.99 -4.51 3.00
C ASP A 131 10.91 -3.61 3.63
N LEU A 132 10.53 -2.52 2.97
CA LEU A 132 9.56 -1.53 3.42
C LEU A 132 9.92 -0.85 4.76
N TYR A 133 11.17 -0.94 5.23
CA TYR A 133 11.60 -0.31 6.49
C TYR A 133 11.65 1.22 6.42
N ASP A 134 11.73 1.77 5.21
CA ASP A 134 11.71 3.21 4.94
C ASP A 134 10.28 3.78 4.80
N TYR A 135 9.24 2.94 4.97
CA TYR A 135 7.84 3.34 4.77
C TYR A 135 7.08 3.51 6.09
N VAL A 136 6.29 4.57 6.14
CA VAL A 136 5.27 4.81 7.17
C VAL A 136 3.92 4.84 6.48
N HIS A 137 3.04 3.91 6.86
CA HIS A 137 1.67 3.88 6.36
C HIS A 137 0.77 4.67 7.30
N ILE A 138 -0.03 5.56 6.71
CA ILE A 138 -1.04 6.34 7.43
C ILE A 138 -2.40 6.03 6.85
N ASP A 139 -3.39 5.89 7.73
CA ASP A 139 -4.79 5.77 7.35
C ASP A 139 -5.70 6.42 8.39
N GLU A 140 -6.88 6.83 7.95
CA GLU A 140 -7.94 7.37 8.81
C GLU A 140 -9.11 6.40 8.92
N LYS A 141 -9.59 6.16 10.15
CA LYS A 141 -10.70 5.23 10.39
C LYS A 141 -11.68 5.75 11.43
N TRP A 142 -12.97 5.53 11.19
CA TRP A 142 -14.05 5.83 12.14
C TRP A 142 -14.25 4.70 13.16
N PHE A 143 -14.31 5.08 14.43
CA PHE A 143 -14.69 4.23 15.54
C PHE A 143 -16.00 4.73 16.15
N TYR A 144 -16.90 3.80 16.47
CA TYR A 144 -18.21 4.10 17.04
C TYR A 144 -18.20 3.84 18.53
N LEU A 145 -18.86 4.71 19.30
CA LEU A 145 -19.02 4.55 20.74
C LEU A 145 -19.75 3.24 21.08
N THR A 146 -20.71 2.82 20.27
CA THR A 146 -21.42 1.54 20.45
C THR A 146 -21.46 0.75 19.14
N LYS A 147 -21.57 -0.59 19.25
CA LYS A 147 -21.73 -1.45 18.07
C LYS A 147 -23.04 -1.11 17.37
N VAL A 148 -22.99 -0.97 16.05
CA VAL A 148 -24.16 -0.66 15.23
C VAL A 148 -25.24 -1.76 15.33
N LYS A 149 -24.80 -3.03 15.39
CA LYS A 149 -25.64 -4.20 15.60
C LYS A 149 -25.02 -5.05 16.71
N ARG A 150 -25.84 -5.50 17.66
CA ARG A 150 -25.47 -6.49 18.69
C ARG A 150 -26.55 -7.55 18.70
N SER A 151 -26.12 -8.81 18.75
CA SER A 151 -27.01 -9.95 18.95
C SER A 151 -26.84 -10.43 20.37
N TYR A 152 -27.96 -10.68 21.05
CA TYR A 152 -28.01 -11.21 22.40
C TYR A 152 -28.87 -12.48 22.38
N TYR A 153 -28.40 -13.53 23.03
CA TYR A 153 -29.27 -14.63 23.44
C TYR A 153 -29.92 -14.22 24.75
N LEU A 154 -31.25 -14.26 24.82
CA LEU A 154 -32.01 -13.94 26.01
C LEU A 154 -32.59 -15.21 26.59
N MET A 155 -32.54 -15.35 27.91
CA MET A 155 -33.24 -16.41 28.62
C MET A 155 -34.76 -16.18 28.57
N LEU A 156 -35.56 -17.22 28.80
CA LEU A 156 -37.03 -17.18 28.60
C LEU A 156 -37.74 -16.02 29.32
N ASN A 157 -37.18 -15.54 30.42
CA ASN A 157 -37.73 -14.48 31.27
C ASN A 157 -36.83 -13.23 31.36
N GLU A 158 -35.84 -13.11 30.48
CA GLU A 158 -34.92 -11.97 30.50
C GLU A 158 -35.47 -10.83 29.62
N GLU A 159 -35.48 -9.61 30.16
CA GLU A 159 -35.95 -8.45 29.42
C GLU A 159 -35.00 -8.10 28.28
N LYS A 160 -35.56 -7.62 27.17
CA LYS A 160 -34.77 -7.21 26.02
C LYS A 160 -33.94 -5.99 26.39
N PRO A 161 -32.62 -5.99 26.13
CA PRO A 161 -31.78 -4.84 26.43
C PRO A 161 -32.23 -3.62 25.64
N GLU A 162 -32.45 -2.51 26.33
CA GLU A 162 -32.89 -1.27 25.72
C GLU A 162 -31.77 -0.62 24.90
N ARG A 163 -32.14 -0.10 23.73
CA ARG A 163 -31.24 0.65 22.86
C ARG A 163 -31.69 2.10 22.80
N ASN A 164 -30.88 2.99 23.34
CA ASN A 164 -31.16 4.43 23.40
C ASN A 164 -31.27 5.12 22.01
N TYR A 165 -30.69 4.52 20.95
CA TYR A 165 -30.65 5.12 19.61
C TYR A 165 -31.24 4.17 18.55
N LYS A 166 -32.29 4.60 17.85
CA LYS A 166 -32.95 3.82 16.79
C LYS A 166 -32.15 3.75 15.47
N SER A 167 -31.30 4.74 15.17
CA SER A 167 -30.53 4.83 13.92
C SER A 167 -29.03 4.96 14.16
N LYS A 168 -28.23 4.33 13.28
CA LYS A 168 -26.76 4.45 13.25
C LYS A 168 -26.29 5.90 13.20
N ARG A 169 -27.06 6.79 12.54
CA ARG A 169 -26.71 8.20 12.34
C ARG A 169 -26.55 8.97 13.65
N PHE A 170 -27.20 8.53 14.73
CA PHE A 170 -27.15 9.16 16.04
C PHE A 170 -26.10 8.55 16.98
N ILE A 171 -25.39 7.50 16.53
CA ILE A 171 -24.30 6.93 17.33
C ILE A 171 -23.08 7.84 17.19
N THR A 172 -22.59 8.34 18.32
CA THR A 172 -21.33 9.09 18.37
C THR A 172 -20.21 8.27 17.73
N LYS A 173 -19.54 8.87 16.75
CA LYS A 173 -18.38 8.30 16.06
C LYS A 173 -17.23 9.29 16.11
N ILE A 174 -16.01 8.77 16.21
CA ILE A 174 -14.77 9.55 16.23
C ILE A 174 -13.86 8.97 15.15
N ILE A 175 -13.25 9.84 14.36
CA ILE A 175 -12.24 9.45 13.39
C ILE A 175 -10.87 9.54 14.03
N PHE A 176 -10.02 8.57 13.73
CA PHE A 176 -8.63 8.51 14.17
C PHE A 176 -7.72 8.41 12.96
N MET A 177 -6.60 9.11 13.00
CA MET A 177 -5.48 8.87 12.10
C MET A 177 -4.47 7.97 12.80
N ALA A 178 -4.12 6.85 12.18
CA ALA A 178 -3.09 5.95 12.69
C ALA A 178 -1.87 5.98 11.76
N ALA A 179 -0.68 5.98 12.33
CA ALA A 179 0.58 5.87 11.60
C ALA A 179 1.37 4.65 12.13
N VAL A 180 1.77 3.79 11.20
CA VAL A 180 2.53 2.57 11.51
C VAL A 180 3.67 2.38 10.51
N ALA A 181 4.77 1.80 10.98
CA ALA A 181 5.93 1.44 10.19
C ALA A 181 6.25 -0.04 10.41
N ARG A 182 7.07 -0.62 9.55
CA ARG A 182 7.45 -2.02 9.72
C ARG A 182 8.34 -2.19 10.97
N PRO A 183 7.98 -3.09 11.91
CA PRO A 183 8.78 -3.36 13.10
C PRO A 183 10.14 -3.96 12.74
N ARG A 184 11.17 -3.64 13.53
CA ARG A 184 12.53 -4.12 13.28
C ARG A 184 13.42 -3.92 14.50
N TYR A 185 14.53 -4.65 14.56
CA TYR A 185 15.52 -4.45 15.60
C TYR A 185 16.36 -3.18 15.34
N ASP A 186 16.52 -2.33 16.35
CA ASP A 186 17.39 -1.15 16.30
C ASP A 186 18.70 -1.45 17.05
N ALA A 187 19.75 -1.74 16.28
CA ALA A 187 21.07 -2.05 16.83
C ALA A 187 21.70 -0.90 17.63
N HIS A 188 21.38 0.36 17.31
CA HIS A 188 21.95 1.51 18.01
C HIS A 188 21.34 1.67 19.41
N ARG A 189 20.03 1.43 19.53
CA ARG A 189 19.32 1.49 20.82
C ARG A 189 19.33 0.17 21.57
N LYS A 190 19.79 -0.93 20.92
CA LYS A 190 19.70 -2.31 21.41
C LYS A 190 18.26 -2.66 21.86
N LEU A 191 17.29 -2.11 21.14
CA LEU A 191 15.87 -2.17 21.46
C LEU A 191 15.10 -2.53 20.19
N TYR A 192 14.01 -3.26 20.36
CA TYR A 192 13.13 -3.59 19.24
C TYR A 192 12.19 -2.43 18.95
N PHE A 193 12.23 -1.90 17.73
CA PHE A 193 11.28 -0.91 17.26
C PHE A 193 9.99 -1.62 16.85
N ASP A 194 8.92 -1.35 17.59
CA ASP A 194 7.63 -2.05 17.48
C ASP A 194 6.76 -1.62 16.29
N GLY A 195 7.20 -0.62 15.51
CA GLY A 195 6.47 -0.10 14.35
C GLY A 195 5.34 0.87 14.67
N LYS A 196 5.00 1.10 15.94
CA LYS A 196 3.86 1.94 16.34
C LYS A 196 4.27 3.40 16.46
N ILE A 197 3.95 4.20 15.43
CA ILE A 197 4.26 5.64 15.44
C ILE A 197 3.25 6.38 16.31
N GLY A 198 1.96 6.20 16.08
CA GLY A 198 0.92 6.79 16.91
C GLY A 198 -0.46 6.65 16.31
N ILE A 199 -1.46 6.99 17.14
CA ILE A 199 -2.87 7.07 16.77
C ILE A 199 -3.47 8.32 17.40
N TRP A 200 -4.13 9.15 16.60
CA TRP A 200 -4.60 10.47 17.02
C TRP A 200 -6.08 10.65 16.70
N PRO A 201 -6.93 10.95 17.70
CA PRO A 201 -8.33 11.27 17.47
C PRO A 201 -8.49 12.68 16.88
N PHE A 202 -9.49 12.85 16.00
CA PHE A 202 -9.95 14.18 15.60
C PHE A 202 -11.01 14.68 16.58
N VAL A 203 -10.54 15.38 17.61
CA VAL A 203 -11.36 15.97 18.66
C VAL A 203 -10.90 17.37 18.99
N TYR A 204 -11.76 18.15 19.65
CA TYR A 204 -11.42 19.44 20.22
C TYR A 204 -11.99 19.54 21.62
N GLN A 205 -11.44 20.45 22.44
CA GLN A 205 -11.95 20.70 23.79
C GLN A 205 -12.78 21.99 23.81
N GLU A 206 -13.90 21.96 24.51
CA GLU A 206 -14.72 23.15 24.76
C GLU A 206 -15.27 23.18 26.19
N PRO A 207 -15.44 24.37 26.80
CA PRO A 207 -15.99 24.49 28.14
C PRO A 207 -17.49 24.16 28.17
N ALA A 208 -17.91 23.43 29.19
CA ALA A 208 -19.31 23.12 29.42
C ALA A 208 -20.17 24.38 29.58
N GLN A 209 -21.20 24.54 28.74
CA GLN A 209 -22.07 25.71 28.79
C GLN A 209 -23.07 25.70 29.94
N LYS A 210 -23.48 24.51 30.40
CA LYS A 210 -24.50 24.29 31.45
C LYS A 210 -23.96 23.40 32.56
N ASN A 211 -24.45 23.62 33.77
CA ASN A 211 -24.32 22.66 34.87
C ASN A 211 -25.15 21.42 34.55
N SER A 212 -24.62 20.25 34.86
CA SER A 212 -25.36 18.99 34.91
C SER A 212 -25.03 18.25 36.21
N LYS A 213 -25.81 17.21 36.55
CA LYS A 213 -25.55 16.37 37.73
C LYS A 213 -24.12 15.83 37.78
N ASN A 214 -23.52 15.59 36.62
CA ASN A 214 -22.21 14.94 36.51
C ASN A 214 -21.09 15.93 36.13
N ARG A 215 -21.38 17.22 35.95
CA ARG A 215 -20.37 18.19 35.50
C ARG A 215 -20.76 19.65 35.75
N ALA A 216 -19.86 20.43 36.34
CA ALA A 216 -20.00 21.87 36.48
C ALA A 216 -19.77 22.61 35.15
N LYS A 217 -20.43 23.76 34.99
CA LYS A 217 -20.23 24.74 33.91
C LYS A 217 -18.76 25.17 33.90
N GLY A 218 -18.18 25.28 32.72
CA GLY A 218 -16.77 25.63 32.52
C GLY A 218 -15.80 24.44 32.46
N THR A 219 -16.22 23.24 32.87
CA THR A 219 -15.36 22.04 32.73
C THR A 219 -15.07 21.78 31.25
N MET A 220 -13.80 21.59 30.87
CA MET A 220 -13.41 21.29 29.48
C MET A 220 -13.93 19.91 29.08
N ILE A 221 -14.53 19.81 27.90
CA ILE A 221 -15.16 18.62 27.37
C ILE A 221 -14.56 18.31 26.02
N THR A 222 -14.20 17.06 25.81
CA THR A 222 -13.83 16.56 24.49
C THR A 222 -15.07 16.42 23.62
N LYS A 223 -15.08 17.10 22.47
CA LYS A 223 -16.11 16.96 21.44
C LYS A 223 -15.51 16.45 20.13
N ASN A 224 -16.33 15.73 19.39
CA ASN A 224 -15.99 15.15 18.09
C ASN A 224 -15.93 16.23 17.00
N VAL A 225 -14.94 16.15 16.12
CA VAL A 225 -14.95 16.88 14.85
C VAL A 225 -15.88 16.15 13.88
N GLU A 226 -17.06 16.73 13.61
CA GLU A 226 -18.09 16.09 12.77
C GLU A 226 -17.65 15.85 11.33
N SER A 227 -16.84 16.76 10.78
CA SER A 227 -16.35 16.71 9.40
C SER A 227 -14.84 16.98 9.35
N VAL A 228 -14.07 15.92 9.12
CA VAL A 228 -12.62 16.01 8.89
C VAL A 228 -12.35 16.32 7.42
N THR A 229 -11.81 17.52 7.19
CA THR A 229 -11.40 17.97 5.84
C THR A 229 -9.93 17.64 5.57
N ALA A 230 -9.49 17.77 4.32
CA ALA A 230 -8.09 17.56 3.94
C ALA A 230 -7.11 18.48 4.70
N VAL A 231 -7.57 19.66 5.11
CA VAL A 231 -6.77 20.59 5.94
C VAL A 231 -6.54 20.01 7.33
N HIS A 232 -7.58 19.43 7.94
CA HIS A 232 -7.45 18.76 9.24
C HIS A 232 -6.47 17.58 9.16
N CYS A 233 -6.57 16.74 8.12
CA CYS A 233 -5.61 15.64 7.91
C CYS A 233 -4.18 16.17 7.73
N LYS A 234 -4.00 17.22 6.92
CA LYS A 234 -2.68 17.84 6.69
C LYS A 234 -2.07 18.35 8.00
N ASN A 235 -2.85 19.06 8.82
CA ASN A 235 -2.38 19.56 10.11
C ASN A 235 -2.06 18.41 11.06
N MET A 236 -2.89 17.36 11.10
CA MET A 236 -2.59 16.16 11.89
C MET A 236 -1.23 15.55 11.52
N ILE A 237 -0.91 15.48 10.24
CA ILE A 237 0.39 14.96 9.76
C ILE A 237 1.53 15.87 10.19
N ILE A 238 1.39 17.18 10.01
CA ILE A 238 2.44 18.16 10.30
C ILE A 238 2.70 18.24 11.81
N ASP A 239 1.64 18.34 12.60
CA ASP A 239 1.70 18.66 14.02
C ASP A 239 1.96 17.41 14.88
N ASN A 240 1.52 16.24 14.42
CA ASN A 240 1.59 15.01 15.21
C ASN A 240 2.45 13.92 14.53
N VAL A 241 2.13 13.55 13.29
CA VAL A 241 2.77 12.39 12.66
C VAL A 241 4.26 12.63 12.40
N ILE A 242 4.63 13.74 11.77
CA ILE A 242 6.02 14.05 11.44
C ILE A 242 6.89 14.15 12.71
N PRO A 243 6.48 14.87 13.77
CA PRO A 243 7.20 14.87 15.04
C PRO A 243 7.33 13.48 15.66
N ALA A 244 6.26 12.68 15.65
CA ALA A 244 6.29 11.32 16.17
C ALA A 244 7.25 10.40 15.39
N ILE A 245 7.28 10.52 14.05
CA ILE A 245 8.27 9.83 13.21
C ILE A 245 9.67 10.25 13.65
N LYS A 246 9.97 11.55 13.69
CA LYS A 246 11.32 12.05 14.06
C LYS A 246 11.79 11.58 15.44
N SER A 247 10.87 11.47 16.39
CA SER A 247 11.16 11.01 17.76
C SER A 247 11.39 9.49 17.83
N LYS A 248 10.47 8.72 17.25
CA LYS A 248 10.43 7.26 17.42
C LYS A 248 11.31 6.49 16.43
N PHE A 249 11.49 6.98 15.20
CA PHE A 249 12.21 6.21 14.17
C PHE A 249 13.65 5.87 14.60
N PRO A 250 14.12 4.65 14.27
CA PRO A 250 15.50 4.24 14.51
C PRO A 250 16.54 5.24 13.99
N PRO A 251 17.58 5.60 14.78
CA PRO A 251 18.57 6.60 14.40
C PRO A 251 19.30 6.32 13.09
N ALA A 252 19.53 5.03 12.76
CA ALA A 252 20.19 4.61 11.52
C ALA A 252 19.47 5.11 10.25
N TYR A 253 18.19 5.45 10.37
CA TYR A 253 17.34 5.88 9.26
C TYR A 253 17.13 7.41 9.22
N LYS A 254 17.70 8.17 10.16
CA LYS A 254 17.59 9.64 10.17
C LYS A 254 18.18 10.31 8.93
N LYS A 255 19.14 9.66 8.26
CA LYS A 255 19.76 10.15 7.02
C LYS A 255 19.11 9.59 5.75
N LYS A 256 18.16 8.67 5.89
CA LYS A 256 17.41 8.10 4.77
C LYS A 256 16.12 8.87 4.55
N THR A 257 15.66 8.87 3.31
CA THR A 257 14.33 9.38 2.97
C THR A 257 13.29 8.44 3.54
N ILE A 258 12.41 8.95 4.39
CA ILE A 258 11.25 8.22 4.90
C ILE A 258 10.06 8.51 4.00
N TYR A 259 9.44 7.47 3.45
CA TYR A 259 8.27 7.56 2.60
C TYR A 259 7.01 7.45 3.43
N VAL A 260 6.19 8.51 3.43
CA VAL A 260 4.86 8.47 4.05
C VAL A 260 3.85 8.07 2.98
N GLN A 261 3.25 6.90 3.14
CA GLN A 261 2.24 6.38 2.23
C GLN A 261 0.84 6.62 2.79
N GLN A 262 -0.01 7.17 1.93
CA GLN A 262 -1.43 7.42 2.20
C GLN A 262 -2.30 6.84 1.09
N ASN A 263 -3.58 6.69 1.38
CA ASN A 263 -4.58 6.43 0.34
C ASN A 263 -4.72 7.68 -0.57
N ASN A 264 -5.15 7.47 -1.82
CA ASN A 264 -5.46 8.57 -2.74
C ASN A 264 -6.94 9.00 -2.62
N ALA A 265 -7.57 8.68 -1.48
CA ALA A 265 -8.94 9.09 -1.25
C ALA A 265 -8.92 10.58 -0.91
N LYS A 266 -9.80 11.37 -1.53
CA LYS A 266 -10.24 12.59 -0.85
C LYS A 266 -10.83 12.12 0.49
N PRO A 267 -10.68 12.86 1.60
CA PRO A 267 -11.31 12.50 2.86
C PRO A 267 -12.82 12.39 2.63
N TYR A 268 -13.26 11.16 2.37
CA TYR A 268 -14.60 10.83 1.91
C TYR A 268 -15.27 10.09 3.05
N PHE A 269 -16.32 10.71 3.55
CA PHE A 269 -17.23 10.15 4.53
C PHE A 269 -18.08 9.08 3.86
N SER A 270 -17.52 7.90 3.64
CA SER A 270 -18.27 6.71 3.32
C SER A 270 -18.74 6.07 4.63
N ASP A 271 -20.05 6.05 4.87
CA ASP A 271 -20.65 5.48 6.08
C ASP A 271 -20.69 3.94 6.11
N ASN A 272 -20.08 3.26 5.13
CA ASN A 272 -20.10 1.81 5.01
C ASN A 272 -18.69 1.23 5.05
N ASP A 273 -18.27 0.83 6.24
CA ASP A 273 -17.19 -0.13 6.44
C ASP A 273 -17.67 -1.21 7.43
N ALA A 274 -17.45 -2.48 7.05
CA ALA A 274 -17.81 -3.67 7.81
C ALA A 274 -16.81 -3.99 8.94
N ASP A 275 -15.67 -3.30 8.99
CA ASP A 275 -14.63 -3.55 9.98
C ASP A 275 -14.75 -2.57 11.15
N ILE A 276 -15.75 -2.83 11.99
CA ILE A 276 -15.99 -2.07 13.23
C ILE A 276 -15.43 -2.89 14.40
N VAL A 277 -14.17 -2.62 14.75
CA VAL A 277 -13.58 -3.16 15.98
C VAL A 277 -14.10 -2.34 17.15
N ALA A 278 -14.98 -2.96 17.94
CA ALA A 278 -15.43 -2.42 19.21
C ALA A 278 -14.40 -2.75 20.28
N LEU A 279 -13.73 -1.74 20.80
CA LEU A 279 -13.10 -1.85 22.10
C LEU A 279 -14.14 -1.62 23.19
N ALA A 280 -13.91 -2.26 24.33
CA ALA A 280 -14.73 -2.31 25.54
C ALA A 280 -15.82 -1.24 25.62
N SER A 281 -17.11 -1.62 25.50
CA SER A 281 -18.31 -0.75 25.44
C SER A 281 -18.14 0.62 26.13
N PRO A 282 -17.60 1.64 25.44
CA PRO A 282 -17.33 2.92 26.04
C PRO A 282 -18.63 3.72 26.16
N HIS A 283 -18.78 4.46 27.26
CA HIS A 283 -19.95 5.30 27.51
C HIS A 283 -19.65 6.78 27.24
N THR A 284 -18.37 7.15 27.17
CA THR A 284 -17.91 8.52 26.89
C THR A 284 -16.91 8.57 25.73
N ILE A 285 -16.73 9.76 25.16
CA ILE A 285 -15.73 10.02 24.10
C ILE A 285 -14.32 9.71 24.63
N ASP A 286 -14.01 10.11 25.87
CA ASP A 286 -12.69 9.90 26.45
C ASP A 286 -12.41 8.41 26.70
N GLU A 287 -13.41 7.65 27.17
CA GLU A 287 -13.30 6.19 27.27
C GLU A 287 -13.03 5.52 25.92
N LEU A 288 -13.70 5.97 24.85
CA LEU A 288 -13.46 5.46 23.50
C LEU A 288 -12.03 5.76 23.04
N ILE A 289 -11.53 6.98 23.29
CA ILE A 289 -10.15 7.36 22.95
C ILE A 289 -9.15 6.48 23.68
N ASN A 290 -9.30 6.31 24.99
CA ASN A 290 -8.43 5.47 25.81
C ASN A 290 -8.46 4.03 25.31
N CYS A 291 -9.65 3.49 25.07
CA CYS A 291 -9.83 2.15 24.51
C CYS A 291 -9.08 1.96 23.19
N VAL A 292 -9.23 2.88 22.23
CA VAL A 292 -8.55 2.84 20.92
C VAL A 292 -7.04 2.96 21.07
N GLN A 293 -6.56 3.84 21.94
CA GLN A 293 -5.14 3.99 22.22
C GLN A 293 -4.56 2.74 22.89
N ASP A 294 -5.26 2.15 23.87
CA ASP A 294 -4.85 0.94 24.55
C ASP A 294 -4.77 -0.24 23.57
N ALA A 295 -5.76 -0.40 22.70
CA ALA A 295 -5.73 -1.41 21.65
C ALA A 295 -4.54 -1.25 20.71
N PHE A 296 -4.26 0.00 20.32
CA PHE A 296 -3.14 0.32 19.47
C PHE A 296 -1.82 -0.01 20.17
N HIS A 297 -1.69 0.30 21.46
CA HIS A 297 -0.50 -0.03 22.24
C HIS A 297 -0.35 -1.54 22.49
N GLN A 298 -1.46 -2.27 22.66
CA GLN A 298 -1.48 -3.73 22.82
C GLN A 298 -1.20 -4.48 21.51
N LEU A 299 -1.29 -3.82 20.35
CA LEU A 299 -0.95 -4.43 19.07
C LEU A 299 0.50 -4.95 19.09
N GLU A 300 0.64 -6.25 18.89
CA GLU A 300 1.94 -6.92 18.87
C GLU A 300 2.72 -6.56 17.60
N ALA A 301 4.03 -6.34 17.78
CA ALA A 301 4.94 -6.07 16.67
C ALA A 301 4.95 -7.20 15.63
N ASN A 302 4.84 -8.47 16.05
CA ASN A 302 4.78 -9.60 15.11
C ASN A 302 3.53 -9.57 14.23
N THR A 303 2.39 -9.15 14.79
CA THR A 303 1.14 -8.98 14.05
C THR A 303 1.28 -7.85 13.02
N LEU A 304 1.92 -6.74 13.41
CA LEU A 304 2.19 -5.63 12.49
C LEU A 304 3.15 -6.04 11.37
N ASP A 305 4.26 -6.74 11.67
CA ASP A 305 5.19 -7.25 10.64
C ASP A 305 4.53 -8.26 9.69
N ASN A 306 3.60 -9.08 10.20
CA ASN A 306 2.80 -9.97 9.35
C ASN A 306 1.97 -9.19 8.32
N VAL A 307 1.47 -7.98 8.64
CA VAL A 307 0.71 -7.14 7.69
C VAL A 307 1.62 -6.70 6.54
N PHE A 308 2.84 -6.23 6.83
CA PHE A 308 3.80 -5.83 5.79
C PHE A 308 4.21 -7.01 4.90
N THR A 309 4.45 -8.18 5.50
CA THR A 309 4.74 -9.40 4.73
C THR A 309 3.54 -9.77 3.85
N THR A 310 2.32 -9.62 4.37
CA THR A 310 1.09 -9.89 3.59
C THR A 310 0.94 -8.89 2.44
N LEU A 311 1.29 -7.62 2.65
CA LEU A 311 1.28 -6.62 1.58
C LEU A 311 2.19 -7.02 0.41
N GLN A 312 3.40 -7.53 0.69
CA GLN A 312 4.30 -8.05 -0.34
C GLN A 312 3.67 -9.25 -1.09
N THR A 313 3.03 -10.19 -0.39
CA THR A 313 2.30 -11.30 -1.04
C THR A 313 1.09 -10.85 -1.86
N CYS A 314 0.42 -9.76 -1.46
CA CYS A 314 -0.65 -9.18 -2.24
C CYS A 314 -0.11 -8.54 -3.52
N MET A 315 1.02 -7.82 -3.44
CA MET A 315 1.70 -7.26 -4.62
C MET A 315 2.12 -8.37 -5.58
N GLU A 316 2.69 -9.45 -5.05
CA GLU A 316 3.00 -10.67 -5.82
C GLU A 316 1.74 -11.22 -6.50
N SER A 317 0.66 -11.40 -5.75
CA SER A 317 -0.61 -11.91 -6.29
C SER A 317 -1.19 -10.99 -7.38
N ILE A 318 -1.11 -9.67 -7.22
CA ILE A 318 -1.51 -8.69 -8.25
C ILE A 318 -0.65 -8.85 -9.50
N MET A 319 0.65 -9.10 -9.33
CA MET A 319 1.59 -9.44 -10.40
C MET A 319 1.41 -10.87 -10.93
N PHE A 320 0.45 -11.68 -10.48
CA PHE A 320 0.16 -12.99 -11.10
C PHE A 320 -1.30 -13.13 -11.56
N ALA A 321 -2.21 -12.33 -11.01
CA ALA A 321 -3.64 -12.39 -11.25
C ALA A 321 -4.12 -11.18 -12.05
N ASP A 322 -3.70 -11.07 -13.32
CA ASP A 322 -4.22 -10.17 -14.37
C ASP A 322 -4.84 -8.84 -13.87
N LYS A 323 -4.13 -8.17 -12.94
CA LYS A 323 -4.49 -6.87 -12.32
C LYS A 323 -5.80 -6.84 -11.49
N GLY A 324 -6.63 -7.88 -11.53
CA GLY A 324 -7.92 -7.98 -10.84
C GLY A 324 -7.83 -8.07 -9.31
N ASN A 325 -8.96 -7.93 -8.62
CA ASN A 325 -9.06 -8.05 -7.16
C ASN A 325 -9.43 -9.47 -6.68
N GLY A 326 -9.65 -10.43 -7.58
CA GLY A 326 -10.11 -11.78 -7.29
C GLY A 326 -9.01 -12.80 -6.93
N TYR A 327 -7.84 -12.34 -6.49
CA TYR A 327 -6.75 -13.22 -6.11
C TYR A 327 -6.89 -13.73 -4.68
N LYS A 328 -6.45 -14.97 -4.43
CA LYS A 328 -6.38 -15.51 -3.08
C LYS A 328 -5.05 -15.08 -2.46
N ILE A 329 -5.11 -14.50 -1.26
CA ILE A 329 -3.90 -14.19 -0.50
C ILE A 329 -3.26 -15.51 -0.05
N THR A 330 -2.01 -15.74 -0.46
CA THR A 330 -1.27 -16.95 -0.13
C THR A 330 -1.01 -17.04 1.37
N HIS A 331 -1.44 -18.13 2.01
CA HIS A 331 -1.21 -18.32 3.45
C HIS A 331 0.20 -18.83 3.72
N LEU A 332 1.16 -17.91 3.92
CA LEU A 332 2.57 -18.22 4.15
C LEU A 332 2.89 -18.91 5.48
N SER A 333 1.89 -19.20 6.34
CA SER A 333 2.13 -19.79 7.67
C SER A 333 3.18 -19.02 8.49
N LYS A 334 3.12 -17.68 8.42
CA LYS A 334 4.13 -16.74 8.96
C LYS A 334 4.54 -17.04 10.41
N GLY A 335 3.60 -17.45 11.26
CA GLY A 335 3.88 -17.83 12.66
C GLY A 335 4.74 -19.10 12.80
N LYS A 336 4.60 -20.07 11.89
CA LYS A 336 5.49 -21.24 11.83
C LYS A 336 6.89 -20.84 11.38
N LEU A 337 6.99 -20.09 10.27
CA LEU A 337 8.28 -19.62 9.74
C LEU A 337 9.07 -18.78 10.76
N ARG A 338 8.39 -17.92 11.53
CA ARG A 338 9.03 -17.10 12.57
C ARG A 338 9.58 -17.96 13.72
N ARG A 339 8.84 -18.99 14.18
CA ARG A 339 9.32 -19.93 15.21
C ARG A 339 10.54 -20.73 14.76
N GLU A 340 10.62 -21.05 13.47
CA GLU A 340 11.76 -21.76 12.88
C GLU A 340 12.95 -20.82 12.55
N GLY A 341 12.83 -19.51 12.76
CA GLY A 341 13.87 -18.53 12.39
C GLY A 341 14.04 -18.35 10.88
N ARG A 342 13.06 -18.78 10.08
CA ARG A 342 13.11 -18.81 8.61
C ARG A 342 12.31 -17.70 7.94
N LEU A 343 11.62 -16.86 8.72
CA LEU A 343 10.92 -15.71 8.18
C LEU A 343 11.94 -14.64 7.77
N LEU A 344 12.13 -14.48 6.47
CA LEU A 344 13.09 -13.55 5.91
C LEU A 344 12.64 -12.09 6.11
N GLU A 345 13.60 -11.20 6.37
CA GLU A 345 13.35 -9.75 6.35
C GLU A 345 12.91 -9.27 4.96
N LYS A 346 13.45 -9.91 3.91
CA LYS A 346 13.12 -9.67 2.50
C LYS A 346 12.33 -10.85 1.95
N TYR A 347 11.13 -10.58 1.44
CA TYR A 347 10.32 -11.61 0.81
C TYR A 347 10.88 -11.93 -0.58
N VAL A 348 11.40 -13.14 -0.75
CA VAL A 348 11.90 -13.69 -2.00
C VAL A 348 10.77 -14.49 -2.64
N PHE A 349 10.44 -14.21 -3.91
CA PHE A 349 9.46 -15.01 -4.63
C PHE A 349 10.15 -16.01 -5.57
N SER A 350 9.65 -17.25 -5.59
CA SER A 350 10.24 -18.34 -6.37
C SER A 350 9.91 -18.19 -7.86
N LYS A 351 10.87 -18.55 -8.73
CA LYS A 351 10.74 -18.54 -10.19
C LYS A 351 9.73 -19.55 -10.75
N GLU A 352 9.14 -20.40 -9.93
CA GLU A 352 8.34 -21.54 -10.36
C GLU A 352 6.90 -21.43 -9.84
N THR A 353 5.98 -21.10 -10.75
CA THR A 353 4.71 -21.84 -10.96
C THR A 353 4.18 -21.61 -12.37
#